data_AF-A0A1B7MLI8-F1
#
_entry.id   AF-A0A1B7MLI8-F1
#
_cell.length_a   1.000
_cell.length_b   1.000
_cell.length_c   1.000
_cell.angle_alpha   90.00
_cell.angle_beta   90.00
_cell.angle_gamma   90.00
#
_symmetry.space_group_name_H-M   'P 1'
#
loop_
_entity.id
_entity.type
_entity.pdbx_description
1 polymer ?
#
loop_
_entity_poly.entity_id
_entity_poly.type
_entity_poly.pdbx_seq_one_letter_code
_entity_poly.pdbx_strand_id
1 'polypeptide(L)' 'IWWPQLANNISWFIKSCHLCQIHQTCSVLIPPTVAIPAPLFAKMYMDMMHMPPSGDFKYIV' A
#
# COMPACT_ATOMS: atom_id res chain seq x y z
N ILE A 1 22.41 -10.82 31.23
CA ILE A 1 23.29 -9.64 31.00
C ILE A 1 22.38 -8.42 30.98
N TRP A 2 22.59 -7.47 31.89
CA TRP A 2 21.84 -6.22 31.93
C TRP A 2 22.70 -5.10 31.35
N TRP A 3 22.17 -4.34 30.40
CA TRP A 3 22.82 -3.18 29.79
C TRP A 3 21.81 -2.02 29.71
N PRO A 4 22.20 -0.78 30.06
CA PRO A 4 21.31 0.36 29.99
C PRO A 4 20.81 0.58 28.55
N GLN A 5 19.51 0.87 28.39
CA GLN A 5 18.89 1.16 27.08
C GLN A 5 18.97 0.04 26.04
N LEU A 6 19.20 -1.22 26.46
CA LEU A 6 19.28 -2.36 25.55
C LEU A 6 18.12 -2.44 24.56
N ALA A 7 16.88 -2.21 25.05
CA ALA A 7 15.69 -2.21 24.20
C ALA A 7 15.75 -1.15 23.08
N ASN A 8 16.27 0.05 23.38
CA ASN A 8 16.40 1.12 22.40
C ASN A 8 17.44 0.77 21.33
N ASN A 9 18.58 0.20 21.74
CA ASN A 9 19.64 -0.22 20.83
C ASN A 9 19.17 -1.34 19.89
N ILE A 10 18.43 -2.31 20.41
CA ILE A 10 17.82 -3.38 19.61
C ILE A 10 16.80 -2.79 18.62
N SER A 11 15.92 -1.89 19.08
CA SER A 11 14.94 -1.24 18.20
C SER A 11 15.62 -0.44 17.08
N TRP A 12 16.68 0.30 17.40
CA TRP A 12 17.46 1.05 16.42
C TRP A 12 18.11 0.12 15.39
N PHE A 13 18.71 -0.99 15.83
CA PHE A 13 19.36 -1.95 14.94
C PHE A 13 18.36 -2.62 13.99
N ILE A 14 17.20 -3.05 14.49
CA ILE A 14 16.16 -3.67 13.65
C ILE A 14 15.64 -2.67 12.60
N LYS A 15 15.50 -1.39 12.98
CA LYS A 15 15.07 -0.31 12.08
C LYS A 15 16.12 0.06 11.02
N SER A 16 17.40 -0.05 11.34
CA SER A 16 18.50 0.28 10.42
C SER A 16 18.97 -0.91 9.57
N CYS A 17 18.65 -2.14 9.96
CA CYS A 17 19.05 -3.34 9.23
C CYS A 17 18.21 -3.56 7.96
N HIS A 18 18.86 -3.45 6.80
CA HIS A 18 18.23 -3.65 5.48
C HIS A 18 17.55 -5.02 5.29
N LEU A 19 18.21 -6.10 5.70
CA LEU A 19 17.63 -7.45 5.59
C LEU A 19 16.38 -7.59 6.47
N CYS A 20 16.41 -7.05 7.69
CA CYS A 20 15.25 -7.04 8.57
C CYS A 20 14.09 -6.25 7.97
N GLN A 21 14.36 -5.12 7.32
CA GLN A 21 13.33 -4.32 6.64
C GLN A 21 12.72 -5.05 5.43
N ILE A 22 13.52 -5.76 4.63
CA ILE A 22 13.01 -6.56 3.49
C ILE A 22 12.11 -7.71 3.97
N HIS A 23 12.51 -8.40 5.04
CA HIS A 23 11.76 -9.53 5.58
C HIS A 23 10.63 -9.12 6.55
N GLN A 24 10.45 -7.82 6.79
CA GLN A 24 9.39 -7.32 7.64
C GLN A 24 8.02 -7.57 6.99
N THR A 25 7.18 -8.36 7.64
CA THR A 25 5.81 -8.66 7.16
C THR A 25 4.82 -7.54 7.48
N CYS A 26 5.19 -6.63 8.38
CA CYS A 26 4.38 -5.48 8.74
C CYS A 26 4.67 -4.32 7.79
N SER A 27 3.86 -4.20 6.75
CA SER A 27 3.87 -3.05 5.84
C SER A 27 3.43 -1.78 6.57
N VAL A 28 3.97 -0.64 6.13
CA VAL A 28 3.47 0.67 6.58
C VAL A 28 1.98 0.76 6.24
N LEU A 29 1.14 0.82 7.27
CA LEU A 29 -0.28 1.10 7.12
C LEU A 29 -0.43 2.54 6.65
N ILE A 30 -0.54 2.75 5.34
CA ILE A 30 -0.96 4.03 4.79
C ILE A 30 -2.44 4.18 5.18
N PRO A 31 -2.81 5.17 6.01
CA PRO A 31 -4.20 5.35 6.37
C PRO A 31 -5.02 5.64 5.11
N PRO A 32 -6.22 5.07 4.97
CA PRO A 32 -7.07 5.39 3.83
C PRO A 32 -7.35 6.89 3.84
N THR A 33 -7.00 7.57 2.74
CA THR A 33 -7.35 8.98 2.56
C THR A 33 -8.82 9.03 2.13
N VAL A 34 -9.67 9.63 2.95
CA VAL A 34 -11.09 9.84 2.59
C VAL A 34 -11.14 10.89 1.49
N ALA A 35 -11.54 10.49 0.29
CA ALA A 35 -11.76 11.42 -0.80
C ALA A 35 -13.00 12.29 -0.52
N ILE A 36 -12.88 13.61 -0.70
CA ILE A 36 -14.04 14.49 -0.71
C ILE A 36 -14.88 14.15 -1.95
N PRO A 37 -16.18 13.90 -1.81
CA PRO A 37 -17.02 13.61 -2.97
C PRO A 37 -17.01 14.82 -3.90
N ALA A 38 -16.63 14.58 -5.17
CA ALA A 38 -16.71 15.61 -6.19
C ALA A 38 -18.20 15.95 -6.44
N PRO A 39 -18.55 17.22 -6.72
CA PRO A 39 -19.90 17.56 -7.17
C PRO A 39 -20.26 16.78 -8.45
N LEU A 40 -21.55 16.68 -8.75
CA LEU A 40 -22.02 15.98 -9.94
C LEU A 40 -21.26 16.49 -11.18
N PHE A 41 -20.73 15.54 -11.98
CA PHE A 41 -19.93 15.80 -13.19
C PHE A 41 -18.59 16.53 -12.99
N ALA A 42 -18.11 16.71 -11.76
CA ALA A 42 -16.82 17.36 -11.52
C ALA A 42 -15.62 16.41 -11.60
N LYS A 43 -15.84 15.10 -11.57
CA LYS A 43 -14.78 14.09 -11.74
C LYS A 43 -15.35 12.83 -12.39
N MET A 44 -14.65 12.35 -13.41
CA MET A 44 -14.92 11.07 -14.06
C MET A 44 -13.72 10.14 -13.83
N TYR A 45 -14.01 8.90 -13.45
CA TYR A 45 -13.03 7.83 -13.42
C TYR A 45 -13.39 6.87 -14.57
N MET A 46 -12.44 6.61 -15.44
CA MET A 46 -12.56 5.64 -16.54
C MET A 46 -11.54 4.55 -16.30
N ASP A 47 -11.97 3.30 -16.37
CA ASP A 47 -11.10 2.14 -16.22
C ASP A 47 -11.50 1.08 -17.25
N MET A 48 -10.52 0.30 -17.68
CA MET A 48 -10.69 -0.69 -18.74
C MET A 48 -10.73 -2.08 -18.14
N MET A 49 -11.88 -2.73 -18.19
CA MET A 49 -12.02 -4.11 -17.75
C MET A 49 -11.76 -5.09 -18.89
N HIS A 50 -10.86 -6.05 -18.66
CA HIS A 50 -10.63 -7.19 -19.54
C HIS A 50 -11.67 -8.28 -19.30
N MET A 51 -12.37 -8.69 -20.35
CA MET A 51 -13.38 -9.75 -20.30
C MET A 51 -13.12 -10.84 -21.34
N PRO A 52 -13.68 -12.04 -21.16
CA PRO A 52 -13.75 -13.03 -22.23
C PRO A 52 -14.45 -12.44 -23.46
N PRO A 53 -13.98 -12.75 -24.68
CA PRO A 53 -14.54 -12.17 -25.89
C PRO A 53 -16.01 -12.56 -26.09
N SER A 54 -16.85 -11.57 -26.38
CA SER A 54 -18.24 -11.76 -26.78
C SER A 54 -18.51 -10.94 -28.03
N GLY A 55 -18.82 -11.61 -29.15
CA GLY A 55 -18.99 -10.93 -30.45
C GLY A 55 -17.77 -10.11 -30.88
N ASP A 56 -16.55 -10.65 -30.67
CA ASP A 56 -15.26 -10.00 -30.94
C ASP A 56 -14.89 -8.79 -30.05
N PHE A 57 -15.70 -8.47 -29.04
CA PHE A 57 -15.38 -7.45 -28.04
C PHE A 57 -14.79 -8.07 -26.77
N LYS A 58 -13.64 -7.56 -26.33
CA LYS A 58 -12.87 -8.06 -25.17
C LYS A 58 -12.79 -7.08 -24.00
N TYR A 59 -13.16 -5.82 -24.23
CA TYR A 59 -12.88 -4.73 -23.31
C TYR A 59 -14.11 -3.88 -23.07
N ILE A 60 -14.34 -3.52 -21.81
CA ILE A 60 -15.30 -2.48 -21.39
C ILE A 60 -14.49 -1.29 -20.88
N VAL A 61 -14.84 -0.09 -21.31
CA VAL A 61 -14.21 1.19 -20.95
C VAL A 61 -15.26 2.12 -20.37
#